data_AF-A0A1H5P412-F1
#
_entry.id   AF-A0A1H5P412-F1
#
_cell.length_a   1.000
_cell.length_b   1.000
_cell.length_c   1.000
_cell.angle_alpha   90.00
_cell.angle_beta   90.00
_cell.angle_gamma   90.00
#
_symmetry.space_group_name_H-M   'P 1'
#
loop_
_entity.id
_entity.type
_entity.pdbx_description
1 polymer ?
#
loop_
_entity_poly.entity_id
_entity_poly.type
_entity_poly.pdbx_seq_one_letter_code
_entity_poly.pdbx_strand_id
1 'polypeptide(L)'
;MTSTTNVTPALRTATMAARRAAWLAAALFWTAFAVLEGVNHGWLAGALALLFLLLPDLTFLVALDEAPRTAQGQLAPRAVPYYNAMHRALVPLGLLTVYAVQPVFSWPPAFAALCGWLAHISYDRALGYGLRTKEGFQRD
;
A
#
# COMPACT_ATOMS: atom_id res chain seq x y z
N MET A 1 38.41 -3.87 -9.37
CA MET A 1 38.20 -2.44 -9.03
C MET A 1 36.72 -2.14 -9.15
N THR A 2 35.99 -2.19 -8.04
CA THR A 2 34.55 -1.88 -7.98
C THR A 2 34.40 -0.37 -7.89
N SER A 3 33.96 0.25 -8.99
CA SER A 3 33.71 1.69 -9.05
C SER A 3 32.43 2.01 -8.27
N THR A 4 32.56 2.47 -7.03
CA THR A 4 31.45 3.04 -6.27
C THR A 4 31.12 4.40 -6.87
N THR A 5 30.07 4.47 -7.69
CA THR A 5 29.51 5.73 -8.19
C THR A 5 29.02 6.56 -7.00
N ASN A 6 29.81 7.56 -6.61
CA ASN A 6 29.41 8.58 -5.63
C ASN A 6 28.33 9.46 -6.24
N VAL A 7 27.07 9.02 -6.14
CA VAL A 7 25.91 9.86 -6.48
C VAL A 7 25.85 11.02 -5.50
N THR A 8 25.89 12.26 -6.00
CA THR A 8 25.82 13.49 -5.21
C THR A 8 24.55 13.51 -4.34
N PRO A 9 24.60 14.03 -3.10
CA PRO A 9 23.44 14.05 -2.19
C PRO A 9 22.18 14.68 -2.80
N ALA A 10 22.33 15.72 -3.62
CA ALA A 10 21.23 16.39 -4.32
C ALA A 10 20.46 15.46 -5.27
N LEU A 11 21.16 14.58 -5.99
CA LEU A 11 20.53 13.62 -6.91
C LEU A 11 19.70 12.58 -6.13
N ARG A 12 20.19 12.11 -4.98
CA ARG A 12 19.43 11.19 -4.11
C ARG A 12 18.13 11.82 -3.62
N THR A 13 18.19 13.08 -3.17
CA THR A 13 17.00 13.84 -2.73
C THR A 13 15.99 14.02 -3.86
N ALA A 14 16.44 14.38 -5.06
CA ALA A 14 15.57 14.53 -6.22
C ALA A 14 14.90 13.21 -6.61
N THR A 15 15.64 12.09 -6.62
CA THR A 15 15.08 10.77 -6.90
C THR A 15 14.05 10.34 -5.85
N MET A 16 14.31 10.59 -4.56
CA MET A 16 13.35 10.30 -3.50
C MET A 16 12.07 11.14 -3.62
N ALA A 17 12.19 12.44 -3.92
CA ALA A 17 11.05 13.32 -4.14
C ALA A 17 10.22 12.88 -5.36
N ALA A 18 10.87 12.58 -6.48
CA ALA A 18 10.20 12.06 -7.67
C ALA A 18 9.48 10.75 -7.40
N ARG A 19 10.10 9.83 -6.66
CA ARG A 19 9.48 8.56 -6.25
C ARG A 19 8.25 8.78 -5.39
N ARG A 20 8.32 9.67 -4.38
CA ARG A 20 7.17 10.02 -3.52
C ARG A 20 6.05 10.68 -4.32
N ALA A 21 6.37 11.57 -5.26
CA ALA A 21 5.41 12.20 -6.14
C ALA A 21 4.71 11.18 -7.06
N ALA A 22 5.46 10.21 -7.61
CA ALA A 22 4.88 9.13 -8.41
C ALA A 22 3.91 8.27 -7.60
N TRP A 23 4.26 7.95 -6.34
CA TRP A 23 3.36 7.25 -5.43
C TRP A 23 2.12 8.08 -5.08
N LEU A 24 2.26 9.39 -4.88
CA LEU A 24 1.12 10.27 -4.63
C LEU A 24 0.18 10.31 -5.85
N ALA A 25 0.74 10.42 -7.05
CA ALA A 25 -0.05 10.38 -8.28
C ALA A 25 -0.79 9.04 -8.43
N ALA A 26 -0.13 7.92 -8.12
CA ALA A 26 -0.77 6.61 -8.09
C ALA A 26 -1.89 6.56 -7.03
N ALA A 27 -1.67 7.10 -5.83
CA ALA A 27 -2.69 7.13 -4.78
C ALA A 27 -3.95 7.88 -5.23
N LEU A 28 -3.78 9.06 -5.82
CA LEU A 28 -4.90 9.85 -6.35
C LEU A 28 -5.61 9.13 -7.50
N PHE A 29 -4.86 8.48 -8.39
CA PHE A 29 -5.41 7.69 -9.48
C PHE A 29 -6.30 6.55 -8.96
N TRP A 30 -5.79 5.74 -8.03
CA TRP A 30 -6.55 4.62 -7.47
C TRP A 30 -7.76 5.08 -6.65
N THR A 31 -7.64 6.17 -5.90
CA THR A 31 -8.77 6.80 -5.19
C THR A 31 -9.85 7.25 -6.17
N ALA A 32 -9.47 7.88 -7.28
CA ALA A 32 -10.44 8.34 -8.29
C ALA A 32 -11.26 7.18 -8.87
N PHE A 33 -10.61 6.06 -9.21
CA PHE A 33 -11.32 4.87 -9.68
C PHE A 33 -12.20 4.24 -8.60
N ALA A 34 -11.72 4.13 -7.36
CA ALA A 34 -12.53 3.62 -6.25
C ALA A 34 -13.82 4.45 -6.03
N VAL A 35 -13.71 5.78 -6.09
CA VAL A 35 -14.86 6.69 -5.97
C VAL A 35 -15.80 6.55 -7.16
N LEU A 36 -15.26 6.54 -8.39
CA LEU A 36 -16.05 6.40 -9.61
C LEU A 36 -16.88 5.11 -9.58
N GLU A 37 -16.27 4.01 -9.16
CA GLU A 37 -16.94 2.71 -9.05
C GLU A 37 -18.01 2.70 -7.97
N GLY A 38 -17.74 3.33 -6.82
CA GLY A 38 -18.75 3.52 -5.77
C GLY A 38 -19.96 4.33 -6.23
N VAL A 39 -19.73 5.39 -7.02
CA VAL A 39 -20.80 6.23 -7.57
C VAL A 39 -21.60 5.49 -8.64
N ASN A 40 -20.92 4.78 -9.55
CA ASN A 40 -21.57 4.13 -10.69
C ASN A 40 -22.23 2.77 -10.35
N HIS A 41 -21.70 2.04 -9.37
CA HIS A 41 -22.12 0.68 -9.04
C HIS A 41 -22.71 0.52 -7.63
N GLY A 42 -22.86 1.64 -6.91
CA GLY A 42 -23.61 1.73 -5.66
C GLY A 42 -22.81 1.44 -4.39
N TRP A 43 -23.54 1.44 -3.27
CA TRP A 43 -22.95 1.46 -1.93
C TRP A 43 -22.02 0.27 -1.64
N LEU A 44 -22.28 -0.90 -2.22
CA LEU A 44 -21.44 -2.09 -2.00
C LEU A 44 -20.02 -1.89 -2.53
N ALA A 45 -19.88 -1.28 -3.72
CA ALA A 45 -18.57 -0.97 -4.30
C ALA A 45 -17.83 0.06 -3.46
N GLY A 46 -18.52 1.13 -3.03
CA GLY A 46 -17.95 2.14 -2.13
C GLY A 46 -17.54 1.56 -0.77
N ALA A 47 -18.36 0.69 -0.18
CA ALA A 47 -18.09 0.06 1.11
C ALA A 47 -16.89 -0.89 1.03
N LEU A 48 -16.77 -1.70 -0.03
CA LEU A 48 -15.60 -2.56 -0.21
C LEU A 48 -14.32 -1.77 -0.51
N ALA A 49 -14.42 -0.68 -1.29
CA ALA A 49 -13.30 0.23 -1.48
C ALA A 49 -12.80 0.81 -0.16
N LEU A 50 -13.70 1.32 0.69
CA LEU A 50 -13.34 1.84 2.01
C LEU A 50 -12.80 0.75 2.94
N LEU A 51 -13.41 -0.43 2.94
CA LEU A 51 -12.94 -1.56 3.73
C LEU A 51 -11.50 -1.92 3.35
N PHE A 52 -11.20 -2.04 2.06
CA PHE A 52 -9.87 -2.41 1.57
C PHE A 52 -8.85 -1.27 1.64
N LEU A 53 -9.32 -0.02 1.69
CA LEU A 53 -8.49 1.13 2.04
C LEU A 53 -8.01 1.06 3.50
N LEU A 54 -8.81 0.51 4.41
CA LEU A 54 -8.48 0.41 5.84
C LEU A 54 -7.89 -0.95 6.23
N LEU A 55 -8.16 -1.99 5.45
CA LEU A 55 -7.76 -3.38 5.73
C LEU A 55 -6.26 -3.55 6.03
N PRO A 56 -5.31 -2.86 5.34
CA PRO A 56 -3.89 -2.98 5.66
C PRO A 56 -3.53 -2.59 7.10
N ASP A 57 -4.19 -1.56 7.64
CA ASP A 57 -3.95 -1.11 9.01
C ASP A 57 -4.52 -2.06 10.05
N LEU A 58 -5.55 -2.84 9.71
CA LEU A 58 -6.11 -3.83 10.64
C LEU A 58 -5.08 -4.90 11.02
N THR A 59 -4.00 -5.06 10.24
CA THR A 59 -2.89 -5.95 10.59
C THR A 59 -2.15 -5.53 11.86
N PHE A 60 -2.20 -4.25 12.25
CA PHE A 60 -1.63 -3.77 13.51
C PHE A 60 -2.33 -4.37 14.74
N LEU A 61 -3.60 -4.80 14.61
CA LEU A 61 -4.37 -5.38 15.71
C LEU A 61 -3.89 -6.79 16.10
N VAL A 62 -3.15 -7.49 15.23
CA VAL A 62 -2.69 -8.87 15.46
C VAL A 62 -1.80 -9.01 16.71
N ALA A 63 -1.07 -7.94 17.06
CA ALA A 63 -0.13 -7.93 18.19
C ALA A 63 -0.30 -6.68 19.07
N LEU A 64 -1.55 -6.22 19.23
CA LEU A 64 -1.86 -5.03 20.03
C LEU A 64 -1.42 -5.18 21.51
N ASP A 65 -1.40 -6.41 22.02
CA ASP A 65 -0.92 -6.77 23.35
C ASP A 65 0.60 -6.61 23.55
N GLU A 66 1.35 -6.48 22.45
CA GLU A 66 2.80 -6.25 22.46
C GLU A 66 3.16 -4.77 22.33
N ALA A 67 2.20 -3.90 21.97
CA ALA A 67 2.41 -2.47 21.76
C ALA A 67 3.06 -1.72 22.95
N PRO A 68 2.74 -2.01 24.23
CA PRO A 68 3.42 -1.35 25.36
C PRO A 68 4.89 -1.73 25.52
N ARG A 69 5.34 -2.79 24.85
CA ARG A 69 6.69 -3.38 24.96
C ARG A 69 7.57 -3.09 23.73
N THR A 70 7.01 -2.50 22.68
CA THR A 70 7.73 -2.16 21.44
C THR A 70 8.34 -0.77 21.51
N ALA A 71 9.54 -0.61 20.95
CA ALA A 71 10.17 0.70 20.85
C ALA A 71 9.39 1.64 19.93
N GLN A 72 9.56 2.95 20.10
CA GLN A 72 8.92 3.94 19.24
C GLN A 72 9.30 3.71 17.77
N GLY A 73 8.31 3.57 16.89
CA GLY A 73 8.50 3.29 15.46
C GLY A 73 8.74 1.81 15.11
N GLN A 74 8.80 0.92 16.10
CA GLN A 74 8.90 -0.52 15.93
C GLN A 74 7.52 -1.16 15.88
N LEU A 75 7.27 -1.98 14.86
CA LEU A 75 6.12 -2.87 14.82
C LEU A 75 6.43 -4.15 15.60
N ALA A 76 5.47 -4.68 16.36
CA ALA A 76 5.63 -5.98 17.01
C ALA A 76 6.07 -7.05 15.98
N PRO A 77 7.16 -7.82 16.24
CA PRO A 77 7.70 -8.79 15.27
C PRO A 77 6.64 -9.79 14.75
N ARG A 78 5.65 -10.11 15.57
CA ARG A 78 4.52 -10.98 15.20
C ARG A 78 3.58 -10.38 14.16
N ALA A 79 3.41 -9.05 14.13
CA ALA A 79 2.58 -8.34 13.16
C ALA A 79 3.31 -8.06 11.82
N VAL A 80 4.65 -8.08 11.81
CA VAL A 80 5.49 -7.83 10.63
C VAL A 80 5.10 -8.64 9.39
N PRO A 81 4.93 -9.99 9.43
CA PRO A 81 4.61 -10.75 8.23
C PRO A 81 3.25 -10.35 7.63
N TYR A 82 2.25 -10.09 8.48
CA TYR A 82 0.92 -9.64 8.05
C TYR A 82 0.97 -8.25 7.42
N TYR A 83 1.63 -7.30 8.10
CA TYR A 83 1.84 -5.97 7.58
C TYR A 83 2.55 -6.01 6.22
N ASN A 84 3.67 -6.75 6.11
CA ASN A 84 4.45 -6.83 4.88
C ASN A 84 3.68 -7.48 3.72
N ALA A 85 2.88 -8.50 4.00
CA ALA A 85 2.02 -9.12 3.00
C ALA A 85 0.98 -8.12 2.47
N MET A 86 0.34 -7.39 3.39
CA MET A 86 -0.72 -6.45 3.05
C MET A 86 -0.22 -5.15 2.41
N HIS A 87 1.04 -4.76 2.66
CA HIS A 87 1.67 -3.56 2.08
C HIS A 87 2.52 -3.84 0.83
N ARG A 88 2.38 -5.05 0.24
CA ARG A 88 3.07 -5.43 -0.99
C ARG A 88 2.18 -5.12 -2.20
N ALA A 89 2.43 -3.96 -2.83
CA ALA A 89 1.65 -3.46 -3.98
C ALA A 89 1.46 -4.48 -5.13
N LEU A 90 2.44 -5.38 -5.33
CA LEU A 90 2.35 -6.43 -6.35
C LEU A 90 1.17 -7.39 -6.14
N VAL A 91 0.70 -7.58 -4.90
CA VAL A 91 -0.43 -8.47 -4.61
C VAL A 91 -1.74 -7.89 -5.18
N PRO A 92 -2.24 -6.72 -4.74
CA PRO A 92 -3.45 -6.16 -5.31
C PRO A 92 -3.30 -5.80 -6.79
N LEU A 93 -2.10 -5.38 -7.24
CA LEU A 93 -1.87 -5.13 -8.66
C LEU A 93 -1.99 -6.40 -9.50
N GLY A 94 -1.45 -7.53 -9.02
CA GLY A 94 -1.57 -8.83 -9.69
C GLY A 94 -3.03 -9.28 -9.76
N LEU A 95 -3.78 -9.15 -8.66
CA LEU A 95 -5.22 -9.44 -8.63
C LEU A 95 -6.01 -8.56 -9.59
N LEU A 96 -5.69 -7.26 -9.65
CA LEU A 96 -6.32 -6.32 -10.58
C LEU A 96 -6.00 -6.66 -12.04
N THR A 97 -4.77 -7.09 -12.31
CA THR A 97 -4.36 -7.55 -13.65
C THR A 97 -5.15 -8.80 -14.05
N VAL A 98 -5.29 -9.78 -13.15
CA VAL A 98 -6.11 -10.98 -13.39
C VAL A 98 -7.57 -10.60 -13.63
N TYR A 99 -8.13 -9.72 -12.82
CA TYR A 99 -9.49 -9.20 -13.00
C TYR A 99 -9.66 -8.58 -14.40
N ALA A 100 -8.71 -7.76 -14.85
CA ALA A 100 -8.79 -7.04 -16.13
C ALA A 100 -8.72 -7.96 -17.37
N VAL A 101 -8.04 -9.10 -17.28
CA VAL A 101 -7.85 -10.02 -18.44
C VAL A 101 -8.84 -11.19 -18.46
N GLN A 102 -9.66 -11.37 -17.42
CA GLN A 102 -10.62 -12.46 -17.32
C GLN A 102 -12.04 -11.98 -17.66
N PRO A 103 -12.58 -12.30 -18.86
CA PRO A 103 -13.88 -11.77 -19.33
C PRO A 103 -15.09 -12.24 -18.52
N VAL A 104 -14.92 -13.21 -17.61
CA VAL A 104 -16.01 -13.79 -16.79
C VAL A 104 -16.17 -13.04 -15.45
N PHE A 105 -15.18 -12.26 -15.02
CA PHE A 105 -15.19 -11.57 -13.74
C PHE A 105 -15.53 -10.08 -13.89
N SER A 106 -16.78 -9.76 -14.22
CA SER A 106 -17.28 -8.38 -14.17
C SER A 106 -18.00 -8.13 -12.84
N TRP A 107 -17.24 -7.93 -11.77
CA TRP A 107 -17.81 -7.59 -10.46
C TRP A 107 -17.21 -6.26 -9.96
N PRO A 108 -17.89 -5.13 -10.23
CA PRO A 108 -17.39 -3.80 -9.91
C PRO A 108 -16.95 -3.60 -8.44
N PRO A 109 -17.65 -4.16 -7.43
CA PRO A 109 -17.20 -4.06 -6.05
C PRO A 109 -15.81 -4.66 -5.78
N ALA A 110 -15.41 -5.74 -6.48
CA ALA A 110 -14.06 -6.28 -6.34
C ALA A 110 -13.00 -5.35 -6.95
N PHE A 111 -13.29 -4.75 -8.10
CA PHE A 111 -12.39 -3.77 -8.71
C PHE A 111 -12.22 -2.54 -7.79
N ALA A 112 -13.33 -2.00 -7.26
CA ALA A 112 -13.31 -0.90 -6.29
C ALA A 112 -12.49 -1.23 -5.03
N ALA A 113 -12.63 -2.46 -4.50
CA ALA A 113 -11.84 -2.95 -3.37
C ALA A 113 -10.33 -2.94 -3.66
N LEU A 114 -9.93 -3.47 -4.83
CA LEU A 114 -8.52 -3.51 -5.25
C LEU A 114 -7.95 -2.11 -5.45
N CYS A 115 -8.74 -1.17 -5.99
CA CYS A 115 -8.37 0.24 -6.06
C CYS A 115 -8.17 0.85 -4.67
N GLY A 116 -9.08 0.61 -3.71
CA GLY A 116 -8.95 1.07 -2.32
C GLY A 116 -7.66 0.56 -1.66
N TRP A 117 -7.33 -0.72 -1.87
CA TRP A 117 -6.10 -1.31 -1.36
C TRP A 117 -4.84 -0.69 -1.99
N LEU A 118 -4.82 -0.50 -3.31
CA LEU A 118 -3.69 0.15 -4.00
C LEU A 118 -3.54 1.61 -3.60
N ALA A 119 -4.65 2.33 -3.37
CA ALA A 119 -4.64 3.69 -2.88
C ALA A 119 -3.97 3.77 -1.50
N HIS A 120 -4.33 2.90 -0.55
CA HIS A 120 -3.71 2.81 0.76
C HIS A 120 -2.18 2.67 0.66
N ILE A 121 -1.72 1.63 -0.05
CA ILE A 121 -0.27 1.36 -0.19
C ILE A 121 0.45 2.56 -0.82
N SER A 122 -0.19 3.20 -1.81
CA SER A 122 0.39 4.33 -2.52
C SER A 122 0.50 5.58 -1.64
N TYR A 123 -0.50 5.88 -0.79
CA TYR A 123 -0.41 6.96 0.19
C TYR A 123 0.73 6.72 1.17
N ASP A 124 0.86 5.50 1.68
CA ASP A 124 1.96 5.12 2.56
C ASP A 124 3.32 5.39 1.92
N ARG A 125 3.53 4.95 0.66
CA ARG A 125 4.81 5.17 -0.02
C ARG A 125 5.06 6.64 -0.36
N ALA A 126 4.01 7.42 -0.59
CA ALA A 126 4.09 8.85 -0.83
C ALA A 126 4.52 9.61 0.45
N LEU A 127 3.97 9.24 1.60
CA LEU A 127 4.34 9.78 2.91
C LEU A 127 5.71 9.27 3.39
N GLY A 128 6.21 8.22 2.74
CA GLY A 128 7.52 7.65 2.99
C GLY A 128 7.51 6.50 3.96
N TYR A 129 6.35 5.90 4.24
CA TYR A 129 6.23 4.61 4.91
C TYR A 129 6.58 3.47 3.94
N GLY A 130 7.08 2.37 4.49
CA GLY A 130 7.60 1.25 3.72
C GLY A 130 7.36 -0.08 4.42
N LEU A 131 7.93 -1.13 3.84
CA LEU A 131 7.92 -2.46 4.45
C LEU A 131 8.76 -2.48 5.72
N ARG A 132 8.47 -3.41 6.61
CA ARG A 132 9.19 -3.57 7.89
C ARG A 132 10.25 -4.67 7.82
N THR A 133 11.35 -4.50 8.55
CA THR A 133 12.36 -5.53 8.82
C THR A 133 11.76 -6.61 9.72
N LYS A 134 12.47 -7.73 9.92
CA LYS A 134 11.99 -8.82 10.79
C LYS A 134 11.83 -8.34 12.25
N GLU A 135 12.64 -7.37 12.63
CA GLU A 135 12.67 -6.74 13.94
C GLU A 135 11.57 -5.67 14.10
N GLY A 136 10.84 -5.34 13.03
CA GLY A 136 9.72 -4.40 13.06
C GLY A 136 10.04 -2.96 12.68
N PHE A 137 11.29 -2.64 12.38
CA PHE A 137 11.69 -1.30 11.93
C PHE A 137 11.39 -1.09 10.46
N GLN A 138 11.35 0.16 10.01
CA GLN A 138 11.16 0.45 8.60
C GLN A 138 12.38 0.04 7.77
N ARG A 139 12.15 -0.54 6.58
CA ARG A 139 13.21 -0.82 5.59
C ARG A 139 13.46 0.45 4.77
N ASP A 140 14.75 0.77 4.62
CA ASP A 140 15.27 1.85 3.77
C ASP A 140 15.08 1.58 2.26
#